data_AF-A0A9X8VKD3-F1
#
_entry.id   AF-A0A9X8VKD3-F1
#
_cell.length_a   1.000
_cell.length_b   1.000
_cell.length_c   1.000
_cell.angle_alpha   90.00
_cell.angle_beta   90.00
_cell.angle_gamma   90.00
#
_symmetry.space_group_name_H-M   'P 1'
#
loop_
_entity.id
_entity.type
_entity.pdbx_description
1 polymer ?
#
loop_
_entity_poly.entity_id
_entity_poly.type
_entity_poly.pdbx_seq_one_letter_code
_entity_poly.pdbx_strand_id
1 'polypeptide(L)'
;SLFFASTALKKERGGNAQPHALHRVGILGGGLMGGGIACVTATRGGLPVRIKDINETGINHALKYSWDVLGKRVRSKRMRPAERQKQMMLISGSTDYTGFEQADIVVEAVFEDLALKQQMVAEVEANCAPHTVFASNTSSLPIGHIAEKA
;
A
#
# COMPACT_ATOMS: atom_id res chain seq x y z
N SER A 1 12.84 -1.70 -29.68
CA SER A 1 13.81 -1.91 -28.58
C SER A 1 13.10 -1.75 -27.24
N LEU A 2 13.31 -2.67 -26.30
CA LEU A 2 12.73 -2.63 -24.93
C LEU A 2 13.09 -1.35 -24.17
N PHE A 3 14.23 -0.73 -24.48
CA PHE A 3 14.67 0.52 -23.87
C PHE A 3 13.69 1.67 -24.14
N PHE A 4 13.27 1.85 -25.40
CA PHE A 4 12.34 2.92 -25.75
C PHE A 4 10.94 2.68 -25.20
N ALA A 5 10.47 1.43 -25.21
CA ALA A 5 9.18 1.06 -24.64
C ALA A 5 9.11 1.36 -23.13
N SER A 6 10.10 0.92 -22.35
CA SER A 6 10.15 1.20 -20.90
C SER A 6 10.29 2.68 -20.57
N THR A 7 10.97 3.46 -21.42
CA THR A 7 11.08 4.92 -21.25
C THR A 7 9.78 5.63 -21.56
N ALA A 8 9.04 5.18 -22.57
CA ALA A 8 7.73 5.70 -22.91
C ALA A 8 6.70 5.42 -21.80
N LEU A 9 6.66 4.19 -21.27
CA LEU A 9 5.74 3.78 -20.20
C LEU A 9 5.89 4.61 -18.92
N LYS A 10 7.10 5.08 -18.58
CA LYS A 10 7.30 5.96 -17.41
C LYS A 10 6.66 7.35 -17.54
N LYS A 11 6.39 7.78 -18.78
CA LYS A 11 5.76 9.09 -19.09
C LYS A 11 4.26 8.96 -19.34
N GLU A 12 3.79 7.73 -19.56
CA GLU A 12 2.39 7.44 -19.82
C GLU A 12 1.58 7.59 -18.52
N ARG A 13 0.42 8.24 -18.61
CA ARG A 13 -0.47 8.51 -17.47
C ARG A 13 -1.72 7.61 -17.45
N GLY A 14 -1.85 6.69 -18.41
CA GLY A 14 -2.98 5.77 -18.55
C GLY A 14 -4.31 6.40 -18.99
N GLY A 15 -4.44 7.73 -18.95
CA GLY A 15 -5.63 8.46 -19.41
C GLY A 15 -5.47 9.97 -19.30
N ASN A 16 -6.57 10.70 -19.57
CA ASN A 16 -6.61 12.17 -19.54
C ASN A 16 -7.02 12.73 -18.17
N ALA A 17 -7.36 11.88 -17.20
CA ALA A 17 -7.77 12.30 -15.87
C ALA A 17 -6.60 12.95 -15.11
N GLN A 18 -6.88 14.01 -14.35
CA GLN A 18 -5.91 14.60 -13.44
C GLN A 18 -5.88 13.80 -12.14
N PRO A 19 -4.72 13.26 -11.72
CA PRO A 19 -4.63 12.49 -10.48
C PRO A 19 -4.79 13.39 -9.26
N HIS A 20 -5.54 12.92 -8.27
CA HIS A 20 -5.59 13.55 -6.96
C HIS A 20 -4.24 13.39 -6.23
N ALA A 21 -3.85 14.41 -5.47
CA ALA A 21 -2.67 14.34 -4.63
C ALA A 21 -2.91 13.36 -3.47
N LEU A 22 -1.99 12.41 -3.29
CA LEU A 22 -2.02 11.47 -2.18
C LEU A 22 -1.21 12.03 -1.01
N HIS A 23 -1.79 11.94 0.19
CA HIS A 23 -1.18 12.33 1.46
C HIS A 23 -1.11 11.16 2.44
N ARG A 24 -2.05 10.22 2.39
CA ARG A 24 -2.08 9.04 3.29
C ARG A 24 -2.54 7.79 2.54
N VAL A 25 -1.87 6.67 2.81
CA VAL A 25 -2.13 5.39 2.14
C VAL A 25 -2.50 4.32 3.16
N GLY A 26 -3.64 3.67 2.97
CA GLY A 26 -4.04 2.45 3.68
C GLY A 26 -3.55 1.21 2.94
N ILE A 27 -3.17 0.16 3.67
CA ILE A 27 -2.84 -1.15 3.11
C ILE A 27 -3.57 -2.22 3.91
N LEU A 28 -4.32 -3.08 3.22
CA LEU A 28 -4.98 -4.24 3.84
C LEU A 28 -4.10 -5.48 3.62
N GLY A 29 -3.60 -6.05 4.71
CA GLY A 29 -2.65 -7.16 4.74
C GLY A 29 -1.21 -6.71 4.92
N GLY A 30 -0.53 -7.19 5.96
CA GLY A 30 0.88 -7.01 6.28
C GLY A 30 1.80 -8.16 5.81
N GLY A 31 1.25 -9.10 5.04
CA GLY A 31 2.00 -10.21 4.44
C GLY A 31 3.10 -9.75 3.46
N LEU A 32 3.63 -10.68 2.67
CA LEU A 32 4.76 -10.41 1.76
C LEU A 32 4.51 -9.23 0.81
N MET A 33 3.37 -9.25 0.11
CA MET A 33 3.04 -8.21 -0.87
C MET A 33 2.72 -6.89 -0.19
N GLY A 34 1.84 -6.90 0.81
CA GLY A 34 1.47 -5.70 1.56
C GLY A 34 2.63 -5.02 2.26
N GLY A 35 3.55 -5.78 2.86
CA GLY A 35 4.80 -5.24 3.42
C GLY A 35 5.74 -4.64 2.38
N GLY A 36 5.81 -5.25 1.19
CA GLY A 36 6.55 -4.71 0.05
C GLY A 36 5.97 -3.39 -0.46
N ILE A 37 4.64 -3.33 -0.62
CA ILE A 37 3.90 -2.14 -1.02
C ILE A 37 4.07 -1.05 0.04
N ALA A 38 3.93 -1.36 1.34
CA ALA A 38 4.15 -0.43 2.43
C ALA A 38 5.56 0.18 2.38
N CYS A 39 6.56 -0.67 2.21
CA CYS A 39 7.96 -0.25 2.13
C CYS A 39 8.20 0.69 0.94
N VAL A 40 7.71 0.36 -0.27
CA VAL A 40 7.97 1.20 -1.45
C VAL A 40 7.19 2.52 -1.37
N THR A 41 5.96 2.51 -0.86
CA THR A 41 5.14 3.71 -0.67
C THR A 41 5.80 4.68 0.30
N ALA A 42 6.26 4.19 1.46
CA ALA A 42 6.96 5.04 2.43
C ALA A 42 8.32 5.52 1.90
N THR A 43 9.12 4.64 1.30
CA THR A 43 10.53 4.94 1.01
C THR A 43 10.78 5.64 -0.32
N ARG A 44 9.92 5.39 -1.32
CA ARG A 44 10.00 6.05 -2.64
C ARG A 44 8.90 7.08 -2.82
N GLY A 45 7.70 6.82 -2.31
CA GLY A 45 6.60 7.78 -2.33
C GLY A 45 6.75 8.87 -1.27
N GLY A 46 7.45 8.60 -0.17
CA GLY A 46 7.57 9.55 0.94
C GLY A 46 6.25 9.78 1.68
N LEU A 47 5.30 8.84 1.54
CA LEU A 47 3.95 8.95 2.07
C LEU A 47 3.78 8.15 3.36
N PRO A 48 3.04 8.67 4.35
CA PRO A 48 2.53 7.90 5.48
C PRO A 48 1.69 6.70 5.02
N VAL A 49 1.93 5.55 5.65
CA VAL A 49 1.28 4.27 5.40
C VAL A 49 0.68 3.73 6.70
N ARG A 50 -0.59 3.34 6.63
CA ARG A 50 -1.31 2.64 7.70
C ARG A 50 -1.66 1.23 7.22
N ILE A 51 -1.10 0.22 7.87
CA ILE A 51 -1.34 -1.19 7.57
C ILE A 51 -2.45 -1.70 8.48
N LYS A 52 -3.49 -2.30 7.92
CA LYS A 52 -4.46 -3.11 8.65
C LYS A 52 -4.20 -4.58 8.38
N ASP A 53 -4.07 -5.38 9.43
CA ASP A 53 -4.03 -6.84 9.33
C ASP A 53 -5.02 -7.46 10.31
N ILE A 54 -5.27 -8.77 10.23
CA ILE A 54 -6.11 -9.48 11.21
C ILE A 54 -5.35 -9.77 12.51
N ASN A 55 -4.01 -9.70 12.49
CA ASN A 55 -3.18 -9.91 13.66
C ASN A 55 -1.90 -9.07 13.63
N GLU A 56 -1.28 -8.89 14.80
CA GLU A 56 -0.04 -8.12 14.92
C GLU A 56 1.15 -8.76 14.19
N THR A 57 1.14 -10.08 13.98
CA THR A 57 2.21 -10.79 13.28
C THR A 57 2.36 -10.30 11.85
N GLY A 58 1.26 -10.09 11.12
CA GLY A 58 1.28 -9.52 9.77
C GLY A 58 1.86 -8.11 9.75
N ILE A 59 1.44 -7.26 10.69
CA ILE A 59 1.97 -5.88 10.81
C ILE A 59 3.47 -5.88 11.10
N ASN A 60 3.90 -6.71 12.07
CA ASN A 60 5.29 -6.85 12.45
C ASN A 60 6.14 -7.38 11.29
N HIS A 61 5.60 -8.27 10.47
CA HIS A 61 6.27 -8.75 9.26
C HIS A 61 6.54 -7.60 8.27
N ALA A 62 5.55 -6.76 7.99
CA ALA A 62 5.72 -5.60 7.10
C ALA A 62 6.71 -4.55 7.65
N LEU A 63 6.67 -4.27 8.95
CA LEU A 63 7.62 -3.38 9.62
C LEU A 63 9.04 -3.94 9.55
N LYS A 64 9.20 -5.23 9.85
CA LYS A 64 10.50 -5.92 9.77
C LYS A 64 11.05 -5.93 8.34
N TYR A 65 10.20 -6.21 7.35
CA TYR A 65 10.59 -6.18 5.94
C TYR A 65 11.17 -4.81 5.56
N SER A 66 10.46 -3.73 5.91
CA SER A 66 10.88 -2.35 5.66
C SER A 66 12.19 -2.02 6.38
N TRP A 67 12.32 -2.43 7.64
CA TRP A 67 13.54 -2.28 8.41
C TRP A 67 14.75 -2.96 7.77
N ASP A 68 14.57 -4.20 7.29
CA ASP A 68 15.64 -4.99 6.68
C ASP A 68 16.08 -4.41 5.33
N VAL A 69 15.13 -3.96 4.50
CA VAL A 69 15.41 -3.28 3.23
C VAL A 69 16.23 -2.01 3.45
N LEU A 70 15.83 -1.18 4.41
CA LEU A 70 16.56 0.05 4.75
C LEU A 70 17.89 -0.24 5.45
N GLY A 71 17.94 -1.26 6.30
CA GLY A 71 19.16 -1.73 6.96
C GLY A 71 20.25 -2.14 5.97
N LYS A 72 19.89 -2.76 4.83
CA LYS A 72 20.84 -3.04 3.74
C LYS A 72 21.45 -1.76 3.16
N ARG A 73 20.68 -0.66 3.04
CA ARG A 73 21.19 0.64 2.57
C ARG A 73 22.10 1.31 3.58
N VAL A 74 21.77 1.21 4.86
CA VAL A 74 22.62 1.72 5.94
C VAL A 74 23.95 0.96 5.99
N ARG A 75 23.94 -0.38 5.96
CA ARG A 75 25.16 -1.20 5.96
C ARG A 75 26.06 -0.93 4.75
N SER A 76 25.47 -0.65 3.60
CA SER A 76 26.21 -0.28 2.37
C SER A 76 26.60 1.21 2.31
N LYS A 77 26.43 1.98 3.40
CA LYS A 77 26.73 3.42 3.49
C LYS A 77 25.99 4.29 2.47
N ARG A 78 24.87 3.80 1.94
CA ARG A 78 23.99 4.54 0.99
C ARG A 78 22.87 5.32 1.69
N MET A 79 22.81 5.25 3.02
CA MET A 79 21.78 5.87 3.85
C MET A 79 22.31 6.04 5.27
N ARG A 80 21.97 7.15 5.93
CA ARG A 80 22.30 7.36 7.34
C ARG A 80 21.29 6.63 8.25
N PRO A 81 21.70 6.17 9.45
CA PRO A 81 20.76 5.56 10.40
C PRO A 81 19.54 6.43 10.74
N ALA A 82 19.73 7.75 10.85
CA ALA A 82 18.65 8.70 11.10
C ALA A 82 17.65 8.80 9.93
N GLU A 83 18.10 8.67 8.69
CA GLU A 83 17.23 8.66 7.50
C GLU A 83 16.36 7.40 7.46
N ARG A 84 16.94 6.25 7.82
CA ARG A 84 16.15 5.02 8.01
C ARG A 84 15.06 5.23 9.05
N GLN A 85 15.39 5.78 10.22
CA GLN A 85 14.39 6.04 11.27
C GLN A 85 13.28 6.95 10.76
N LYS A 86 13.63 8.03 10.04
CA LYS A 86 12.64 8.91 9.40
C LYS A 86 11.69 8.16 8.46
N GLN A 87 12.21 7.26 7.64
CA GLN A 87 11.38 6.46 6.73
C GLN A 87 10.53 5.43 7.47
N MET A 88 11.05 4.82 8.54
CA MET A 88 10.28 3.88 9.37
C MET A 88 9.12 4.56 10.10
N MET A 89 9.26 5.82 10.50
CA MET A 89 8.17 6.59 11.13
C MET A 89 6.98 6.84 10.20
N LEU A 90 7.14 6.65 8.88
CA LEU A 90 6.03 6.73 7.94
C LEU A 90 5.16 5.47 7.94
N ILE A 91 5.60 4.36 8.54
CA ILE A 91 4.87 3.09 8.49
C ILE A 91 4.34 2.75 9.88
N SER A 92 3.02 2.58 9.98
CA SER A 92 2.35 2.13 11.20
C SER A 92 1.30 1.08 10.86
N GLY A 93 0.78 0.37 11.85
CA GLY A 93 -0.35 -0.55 11.63
C GLY A 93 -1.27 -0.75 12.82
N SER A 94 -2.44 -1.33 12.53
CA SER A 94 -3.50 -1.68 13.47
C SER A 94 -4.13 -3.01 13.10
N THR A 95 -4.85 -3.63 14.03
CA THR A 95 -5.72 -4.78 13.73
C THR A 95 -7.15 -4.36 13.33
N ASP A 96 -7.44 -3.07 13.36
CA ASP A 96 -8.71 -2.45 12.99
C ASP A 96 -8.51 -1.35 11.92
N TYR A 97 -9.59 -0.65 11.57
CA TYR A 97 -9.55 0.44 10.60
C TYR A 97 -9.14 1.81 11.19
N THR A 98 -8.67 1.85 12.44
CA THR A 98 -8.29 3.12 13.08
C THR A 98 -7.19 3.82 12.29
N GLY A 99 -7.48 5.05 11.85
CA GLY A 99 -6.58 5.88 11.03
C GLY A 99 -6.80 5.79 9.53
N PHE A 100 -7.82 5.06 9.07
CA PHE A 100 -8.22 4.98 7.65
C PHE A 100 -9.20 6.09 7.23
N GLU A 101 -9.75 6.85 8.18
CA GLU A 101 -10.75 7.90 7.93
C GLU A 101 -10.22 9.02 7.02
N GLN A 102 -8.89 9.15 6.92
CA GLN A 102 -8.17 10.14 6.12
C GLN A 102 -7.32 9.51 5.02
N ALA A 103 -7.52 8.22 4.70
CA ALA A 103 -6.79 7.56 3.62
C ALA A 103 -7.27 8.08 2.26
N ASP A 104 -6.34 8.48 1.38
CA ASP A 104 -6.69 8.90 0.02
C ASP A 104 -6.81 7.69 -0.92
N ILE A 105 -6.07 6.63 -0.62
CA ILE A 105 -6.11 5.35 -1.32
C ILE A 105 -5.89 4.22 -0.32
N VAL A 106 -6.63 3.13 -0.51
CA VAL A 106 -6.46 1.86 0.19
C VAL A 106 -6.07 0.78 -0.81
N VAL A 107 -4.93 0.12 -0.56
CA VAL A 107 -4.45 -0.99 -1.39
C VAL A 107 -4.69 -2.31 -0.67
N GLU A 108 -5.51 -3.16 -1.25
CA GLU A 108 -5.81 -4.51 -0.76
C GLU A 108 -4.76 -5.51 -1.26
N ALA A 109 -4.16 -6.25 -0.33
CA ALA A 109 -3.12 -7.25 -0.59
C ALA A 109 -3.27 -8.50 0.30
N VAL A 110 -4.49 -9.03 0.38
CA VAL A 110 -4.86 -10.26 1.09
C VAL A 110 -5.06 -11.45 0.15
N PHE A 111 -5.48 -12.58 0.70
CA PHE A 111 -5.72 -13.82 -0.03
C PHE A 111 -6.70 -13.65 -1.21
N GLU A 112 -6.53 -14.47 -2.23
CA GLU A 112 -7.40 -14.51 -3.41
C GLU A 112 -8.73 -15.21 -3.10
N ASP A 113 -9.55 -14.56 -2.28
CA ASP A 113 -10.91 -14.96 -1.97
C ASP A 113 -11.87 -13.81 -2.33
N LEU A 114 -12.84 -14.11 -3.21
CA LEU A 114 -13.74 -13.08 -3.74
C LEU A 114 -14.65 -12.50 -2.65
N ALA A 115 -15.18 -13.35 -1.75
CA ALA A 115 -16.08 -12.91 -0.70
C ALA A 115 -15.35 -11.99 0.29
N LEU A 116 -14.12 -12.35 0.66
CA LEU A 116 -13.25 -11.53 1.49
C LEU A 116 -12.95 -10.17 0.85
N LYS A 117 -12.60 -10.15 -0.44
CA LYS A 117 -12.29 -8.88 -1.12
C LYS A 117 -13.53 -8.00 -1.28
N GLN A 118 -14.69 -8.56 -1.60
CA GLN A 118 -15.96 -7.83 -1.61
C GLN A 118 -16.29 -7.25 -0.23
N GLN A 119 -16.11 -8.03 0.85
CA GLN A 119 -16.28 -7.55 2.21
C GLN A 119 -15.33 -6.38 2.51
N MET A 120 -14.07 -6.45 2.09
CA MET A 120 -13.10 -5.38 2.29
C MET A 120 -13.47 -4.09 1.57
N VAL A 121 -14.11 -4.16 0.40
CA VAL A 121 -14.62 -2.97 -0.30
C VAL A 121 -15.66 -2.26 0.58
N ALA A 122 -16.66 -3.01 1.06
CA ALA A 122 -17.71 -2.47 1.93
C ALA A 122 -17.15 -1.93 3.26
N GLU A 123 -16.17 -2.62 3.86
CA GLU A 123 -15.50 -2.15 5.07
C GLU A 123 -14.72 -0.85 4.83
N VAL A 124 -14.07 -0.71 3.67
CA VAL A 124 -13.37 0.53 3.30
C VAL A 124 -14.36 1.67 3.11
N GLU A 125 -15.49 1.46 2.43
CA GLU A 125 -16.53 2.49 2.27
C GLU A 125 -17.13 2.94 3.60
N ALA A 126 -17.27 2.01 4.57
CA ALA A 126 -17.79 2.33 5.88
C ALA A 126 -16.80 3.08 6.79
N ASN A 127 -15.49 2.90 6.61
CA ASN A 127 -14.46 3.42 7.52
C ASN A 127 -13.57 4.52 6.91
N CYS A 128 -13.66 4.77 5.61
CA CYS A 128 -12.84 5.76 4.90
C CYS A 128 -13.67 6.95 4.42
N ALA A 129 -12.98 7.95 3.88
CA ALA A 129 -13.65 9.11 3.30
C ALA A 129 -14.30 8.77 1.94
N PRO A 130 -15.36 9.48 1.51
CA PRO A 130 -16.01 9.23 0.22
C PRO A 130 -15.09 9.39 -1.00
N HIS A 131 -13.96 10.08 -0.86
CA HIS A 131 -12.97 10.26 -1.92
C HIS A 131 -11.92 9.15 -1.98
N THR A 132 -11.90 8.24 -1.01
CA THR A 132 -10.89 7.20 -0.91
C THR A 132 -10.97 6.24 -2.09
N VAL A 133 -9.86 6.06 -2.79
CA VAL A 133 -9.76 5.07 -3.87
C VAL A 133 -9.50 3.68 -3.28
N PHE A 134 -10.31 2.68 -3.62
CA PHE A 134 -9.99 1.28 -3.36
C PHE A 134 -9.24 0.66 -4.55
N ALA A 135 -8.10 0.02 -4.29
CA ALA A 135 -7.30 -0.66 -5.30
C ALA A 135 -6.94 -2.08 -4.83
N SER A 136 -7.20 -3.09 -5.66
CA SER A 136 -6.83 -4.48 -5.35
C SER A 136 -5.52 -4.88 -6.05
N ASN A 137 -4.62 -5.52 -5.30
CA ASN A 137 -3.42 -6.21 -5.81
C ASN A 137 -3.73 -7.64 -6.31
N THR A 138 -4.99 -7.96 -6.60
CA THR A 138 -5.37 -9.27 -7.13
C THR A 138 -4.66 -9.60 -8.44
N SER A 139 -4.38 -10.89 -8.65
CA SER A 139 -3.80 -11.40 -9.90
C SER A 139 -4.78 -12.25 -10.71
N SER A 140 -5.83 -12.79 -10.08
CA SER A 140 -6.71 -13.78 -10.71
C SER A 140 -8.20 -13.40 -10.69
N LEU A 141 -8.62 -12.50 -9.81
CA LEU A 141 -10.02 -12.10 -9.70
C LEU A 141 -10.29 -10.86 -10.56
N PRO A 142 -11.34 -10.87 -11.41
CA PRO A 142 -11.74 -9.68 -12.16
C PRO A 142 -12.14 -8.55 -11.21
N ILE A 143 -11.60 -7.34 -11.44
CA ILE A 143 -11.91 -6.15 -10.62
C ILE A 143 -13.41 -5.87 -10.57
N GLY A 144 -14.13 -6.09 -11.68
CA GLY A 144 -15.58 -5.92 -11.72
C GLY A 144 -16.33 -6.83 -10.74
N HIS A 145 -15.87 -8.06 -10.52
CA HIS A 145 -16.48 -8.95 -9.54
C HIS A 145 -16.17 -8.52 -8.10
N ILE A 146 -14.97 -7.99 -7.85
CA ILE A 146 -14.61 -7.46 -6.52
C ILE A 146 -15.49 -6.24 -6.17
N ALA A 147 -15.76 -5.37 -7.14
CA ALA A 147 -16.56 -4.16 -6.96
C ALA A 147 -18.08 -4.37 -7.06
N GLU A 148 -18.55 -5.58 -7.39
CA GLU A 148 -19.95 -5.85 -7.72
C GLU A 148 -20.95 -5.54 -6.58
N LYS A 149 -20.47 -5.53 -5.34
CA LYS A 149 -21.29 -5.30 -4.13
C LYS A 149 -21.03 -3.97 -3.43
N ALA A 150 -20.24 -3.10 -4.05
CA ALA A 150 -20.07 -1.71 -3.62
C ALA A 150 -21.37 -0.92 -3.84
#